data_AF-A0A2P6SFB9-F1
#
_entry.id   AF-A0A2P6SFB9-F1
#
_cell.length_a   1.000
_cell.length_b   1.000
_cell.length_c   1.000
_cell.angle_alpha   90.00
_cell.angle_beta   90.00
_cell.angle_gamma   90.00
#
_symmetry.space_group_name_H-M   'P 1'
#
loop_
_entity.id
_entity.type
_entity.pdbx_description
1 polymer ?
#
loop_
_entity_poly.entity_id
_entity_poly.type
_entity_poly.pdbx_seq_one_letter_code
_entity_poly.pdbx_strand_id
1 'polypeptide(L)'
;MKNNFFYGYSKQADLPEKKRLLFTEFMKNNVKINQADSATLLTGVLAPPAAMAAKKAGESLPQLKMIKNVPDVLFVPSATVVALITVRFSKRLFMRN
;
A
#
# COMPACT_ATOMS: atom_id res chain seq x y z
N MET A 1 -28.31 -5.51 6.44
CA MET A 1 -27.63 -4.30 6.96
C MET A 1 -27.34 -3.22 5.90
N LYS A 2 -26.97 -3.55 4.65
CA LYS A 2 -26.67 -2.53 3.61
C LYS A 2 -27.84 -1.58 3.29
N ASN A 3 -29.08 -2.05 3.40
CA ASN A 3 -30.27 -1.28 3.01
C ASN A 3 -30.63 -0.14 3.98
N ASN A 4 -30.06 -0.13 5.20
CA ASN A 4 -30.37 0.89 6.21
C ASN A 4 -29.44 2.11 6.15
N PHE A 5 -28.20 1.94 5.65
CA PHE A 5 -27.22 3.02 5.58
C PHE A 5 -27.67 4.09 4.57
N PHE A 6 -27.92 3.70 3.32
CA PHE A 6 -28.29 4.64 2.26
C PHE A 6 -29.62 5.36 2.55
N TYR A 7 -30.58 4.65 3.16
CA TYR A 7 -31.84 5.23 3.60
C TYR A 7 -31.63 6.29 4.70
N GLY A 8 -30.87 5.97 5.75
CA GLY A 8 -30.54 6.92 6.82
C GLY A 8 -29.69 8.10 6.35
N TYR A 9 -28.77 7.87 5.42
CA TYR A 9 -27.88 8.89 4.85
C TYR A 9 -28.63 9.90 3.96
N SER A 10 -29.58 9.41 3.15
CA SER A 10 -30.45 10.26 2.33
C SER A 10 -31.45 11.07 3.18
N LYS A 11 -31.99 10.48 4.26
CA LYS A 11 -32.95 11.16 5.14
C LYS A 11 -32.33 12.23 6.04
N GLN A 12 -31.06 12.13 6.39
CA GLN A 12 -30.37 13.10 7.25
C GLN A 12 -29.78 14.27 6.44
N ALA A 13 -30.50 14.70 5.39
CA ALA A 13 -30.03 15.68 4.41
C ALA A 13 -29.46 16.96 5.07
N ASP A 14 -30.14 17.43 6.11
CA ASP A 14 -29.97 18.75 6.74
C ASP A 14 -29.08 18.77 8.00
N LEU A 15 -28.59 17.61 8.48
CA LEU A 15 -27.67 17.54 9.63
C LEU A 15 -26.32 16.95 9.21
N PRO A 16 -25.33 17.81 8.89
CA PRO A 16 -23.99 17.39 8.44
C PRO A 16 -23.30 16.46 9.44
N GLU A 17 -23.45 16.72 10.74
CA GLU A 17 -22.83 15.91 11.78
C GLU A 17 -23.37 14.48 11.82
N LYS A 18 -24.69 14.30 11.71
CA LYS A 18 -25.31 12.97 11.77
C LYS A 18 -24.96 12.13 10.54
N LYS A 19 -24.91 12.75 9.35
CA LYS A 19 -24.37 12.12 8.14
C LYS A 19 -22.93 11.65 8.31
N ARG A 20 -22.08 12.49 8.92
CA ARG A 20 -20.66 12.16 9.17
C ARG A 20 -20.52 10.98 10.13
N LEU A 21 -21.35 10.92 11.17
CA LEU A 21 -21.38 9.82 12.12
C LEU A 21 -21.82 8.50 11.46
N LEU A 22 -22.94 8.50 10.74
CA LEU A 22 -23.42 7.33 9.99
C LEU A 22 -22.36 6.82 9.01
N PHE A 23 -21.70 7.73 8.28
CA PHE A 23 -20.63 7.37 7.35
C PHE A 23 -19.43 6.76 8.08
N THR A 24 -19.01 7.37 9.19
CA THR A 24 -17.88 6.88 9.99
C THR A 24 -18.16 5.49 10.55
N GLU A 25 -19.37 5.26 11.05
CA GLU A 25 -19.81 3.98 11.58
C GLU A 25 -19.91 2.91 10.48
N PHE A 26 -20.46 3.27 9.32
CA PHE A 26 -20.48 2.40 8.15
C PHE A 26 -19.06 2.00 7.73
N MET A 27 -18.14 2.97 7.65
CA MET A 27 -16.74 2.72 7.32
C MET A 27 -16.09 1.78 8.34
N LYS A 28 -16.23 2.05 9.65
CA LYS A 28 -15.66 1.20 10.70
C LYS A 28 -16.20 -0.25 10.65
N ASN A 29 -17.49 -0.42 10.40
CA ASN A 29 -18.14 -1.73 10.49
C ASN A 29 -18.03 -2.56 9.20
N ASN A 30 -17.94 -1.92 8.03
CA ASN A 30 -17.98 -2.61 6.74
C ASN A 30 -16.66 -2.57 5.97
N VAL A 31 -15.74 -1.66 6.32
CA VAL A 31 -14.42 -1.59 5.69
C VAL A 31 -13.42 -2.30 6.59
N LYS A 32 -13.04 -3.52 6.20
CA LYS A 32 -11.83 -4.16 6.74
C LYS A 32 -10.62 -3.39 6.18
N ILE A 33 -10.17 -2.38 6.92
CA ILE A 33 -8.88 -1.75 6.65
C ILE A 33 -7.85 -2.84 6.80
N ASN A 34 -7.26 -3.27 5.69
CA ASN A 34 -6.09 -4.12 5.74
C ASN A 34 -4.96 -3.26 6.31
N GLN A 35 -4.83 -3.23 7.64
CA GLN A 35 -3.77 -2.48 8.30
C GLN A 35 -2.46 -2.85 7.62
N ALA A 36 -1.84 -1.87 6.98
CA ALA A 36 -0.50 -2.03 6.48
C ALA A 36 0.36 -2.34 7.69
N ASP A 37 0.89 -3.56 7.72
CA ASP A 37 1.74 -4.02 8.81
C ASP A 37 2.97 -3.10 8.91
N SER A 38 3.55 -2.97 10.11
CA SER A 38 4.77 -2.20 10.32
C SER A 38 5.86 -2.60 9.33
N ALA A 39 5.96 -3.89 8.98
CA ALA A 39 6.87 -4.38 7.94
C ALA A 39 6.54 -3.84 6.54
N THR A 40 5.25 -3.78 6.15
CA THR A 40 4.83 -3.21 4.86
C THR A 40 5.08 -1.71 4.81
N LEU A 41 4.85 -1.00 5.92
CA LEU A 41 5.12 0.43 6.04
C LEU A 41 6.62 0.72 5.95
N LEU A 42 7.45 -0.01 6.71
CA LEU A 42 8.90 0.10 6.67
C LEU A 42 9.45 -0.21 5.28
N THR A 43 8.97 -1.27 4.63
CA THR A 43 9.36 -1.58 3.25
C THR A 43 8.93 -0.48 2.28
N GLY A 44 7.75 0.11 2.43
CA GLY A 44 7.31 1.23 1.59
C GLY A 44 8.21 2.46 1.70
N VAL A 45 8.77 2.72 2.88
CA VAL A 45 9.69 3.85 3.13
C VAL A 45 11.12 3.53 2.65
N LEU A 46 11.60 2.31 2.93
CA LEU A 46 13.01 1.95 2.71
C LEU A 46 13.29 1.37 1.33
N ALA A 47 12.32 0.74 0.66
CA ALA A 47 12.55 0.09 -0.63
C ALA A 47 12.96 1.08 -1.74
N PRO A 48 12.36 2.29 -1.88
CA PRO A 48 12.81 3.25 -2.89
C PRO A 48 14.27 3.71 -2.72
N PRO A 49 14.72 4.20 -1.55
CA PRO A 49 16.12 4.59 -1.37
C PRO A 49 17.07 3.39 -1.45
N ALA A 50 16.68 2.21 -0.97
CA ALA A 50 17.48 1.00 -1.10
C ALA A 50 17.65 0.59 -2.58
N ALA A 51 16.59 0.65 -3.39
CA ALA A 51 16.65 0.34 -4.81
C ALA A 51 17.54 1.33 -5.58
N MET A 52 17.45 2.62 -5.26
CA MET A 52 18.34 3.65 -5.82
C MET A 52 19.81 3.38 -5.47
N ALA A 53 20.10 3.09 -4.20
CA ALA A 53 21.45 2.78 -3.75
C ALA A 53 22.00 1.50 -4.41
N ALA A 54 21.18 0.45 -4.48
CA ALA A 54 21.54 -0.82 -5.11
C ALA A 54 21.80 -0.65 -6.61
N LYS A 55 20.96 0.10 -7.32
CA LYS A 55 21.18 0.39 -8.75
C LYS A 55 22.47 1.18 -8.96
N LYS A 56 22.69 2.23 -8.16
CA LYS A 56 23.91 3.04 -8.21
C LYS A 56 25.17 2.21 -7.96
N ALA A 57 25.13 1.30 -7.00
CA ALA A 57 26.21 0.35 -6.75
C ALA A 57 26.40 -0.62 -7.94
N GLY A 58 25.31 -1.11 -8.54
CA GLY A 58 25.36 -1.98 -9.72
C GLY A 58 25.93 -1.31 -10.97
N GLU A 59 25.63 -0.02 -11.19
CA GLU A 59 26.16 0.77 -12.30
C GLU A 59 27.69 0.97 -12.22
N SER A 60 28.27 0.88 -11.02
CA SER A 60 29.72 0.97 -10.83
C SER A 60 30.48 -0.25 -11.37
N LEU A 61 29.78 -1.38 -11.58
CA LEU A 61 30.36 -2.60 -12.10
C LEU A 61 30.15 -2.69 -13.63
N PRO A 62 31.22 -2.59 -14.46
CA PRO A 62 31.10 -2.57 -15.92
C PRO A 62 30.56 -3.87 -16.53
N GLN A 63 30.44 -4.93 -15.73
CA GLN A 63 29.81 -6.21 -16.10
C GLN A 63 28.28 -6.22 -15.97
N LEU A 64 27.68 -5.24 -15.28
CA LEU A 64 26.22 -5.09 -15.13
C LEU A 64 25.64 -3.96 -16.02
N LYS A 65 26.22 -3.77 -17.21
CA LYS A 65 25.77 -2.78 -18.22
C LYS A 65 24.27 -2.89 -18.56
N MET A 66 23.68 -4.07 -18.44
CA MET A 66 22.25 -4.30 -18.68
C MET A 66 21.35 -3.56 -17.68
N ILE A 67 21.77 -3.47 -16.40
CA ILE A 67 21.01 -2.74 -15.36
C ILE A 67 21.15 -1.23 -15.53
N LYS A 68 22.30 -0.77 -16.04
CA LYS A 68 22.55 0.65 -16.36
C LYS A 68 21.61 1.19 -17.44
N ASN A 69 21.18 0.34 -18.38
CA ASN A 69 20.26 0.74 -19.46
C ASN A 69 18.81 0.92 -18.99
N VAL A 70 18.48 0.50 -17.76
CA VAL A 70 17.13 0.70 -17.20
C VAL A 70 17.05 2.07 -16.54
N PRO A 71 16.09 2.95 -16.92
CA PRO A 71 15.89 4.23 -16.26
C PRO A 71 15.51 4.09 -14.78
N ASP A 72 15.95 5.03 -13.93
CA ASP A 72 15.61 5.04 -12.50
C ASP A 72 14.10 5.09 -12.25
N VAL A 73 13.39 5.85 -13.07
CA VAL A 73 11.93 6.02 -13.03
C VAL A 73 11.16 4.72 -13.30
N LEU A 74 11.80 3.71 -13.89
CA LEU A 74 11.21 2.39 -14.09
C LEU A 74 11.74 1.38 -13.07
N PHE A 75 13.05 1.39 -12.82
CA PHE A 75 13.69 0.42 -11.92
C PHE A 75 13.22 0.57 -10.48
N VAL A 76 13.22 1.80 -9.95
CA VAL A 76 12.93 2.06 -8.53
C VAL A 76 11.47 1.75 -8.21
N PRO A 77 10.46 2.21 -8.98
CA PRO A 77 9.08 1.84 -8.72
C PRO A 77 8.84 0.33 -8.88
N SER A 78 9.45 -0.31 -9.88
CA SER A 78 9.30 -1.75 -10.09
C SER A 78 9.87 -2.58 -8.94
N ALA A 79 11.09 -2.27 -8.50
CA ALA A 79 11.71 -2.93 -7.34
C ALA A 79 10.88 -2.72 -6.07
N THR A 80 10.31 -1.53 -5.89
CA THR A 80 9.44 -1.21 -4.75
C THR A 80 8.15 -2.04 -4.76
N VAL A 81 7.49 -2.18 -5.92
CA VAL A 81 6.30 -3.02 -6.06
C VAL A 81 6.62 -4.48 -5.75
N VAL A 82 7.74 -5.00 -6.27
CA VAL A 82 8.19 -6.37 -5.97
C VAL A 82 8.46 -6.56 -4.47
N ALA A 83 9.09 -5.59 -3.81
CA ALA A 83 9.34 -5.64 -2.37
C ALA A 83 8.03 -5.67 -1.57
N LEU A 84 7.06 -4.82 -1.93
CA LEU A 84 5.74 -4.78 -1.27
C LEU A 84 4.94 -6.07 -1.47
N ILE A 85 4.95 -6.63 -2.69
CA ILE A 85 4.32 -7.92 -3.00
C ILE A 85 4.97 -9.02 -2.17
N THR A 86 6.30 -9.06 -2.13
CA THR A 86 7.06 -10.04 -1.35
C THR A 86 6.67 -9.98 0.12
N VAL A 87 6.67 -8.81 0.75
CA VAL A 87 6.29 -8.67 2.16
C VAL A 87 4.84 -9.08 2.41
N ARG A 88 3.92 -8.72 1.50
CA ARG A 88 2.51 -9.14 1.57
C ARG A 88 2.35 -10.65 1.46
N PHE A 89 3.06 -11.29 0.54
CA PHE A 89 3.00 -12.73 0.33
C PHE A 89 3.67 -13.49 1.47
N SER A 90 4.87 -13.08 1.89
CA SER A 90 5.57 -13.66 3.03
C SER A 90 4.70 -13.65 4.27
N LYS A 91 4.07 -12.51 4.61
CA LYS A 91 3.15 -12.43 5.75
C LYS A 91 2.00 -13.44 5.65
N ARG A 92 1.39 -13.59 4.47
CA ARG A 92 0.31 -14.58 4.27
C ARG A 92 0.80 -16.01 4.44
N LEU A 93 2.04 -16.30 4.07
CA LEU A 93 2.63 -17.62 4.20
C LEU A 93 2.95 -17.94 5.67
N PHE A 94 3.57 -17.00 6.39
CA PHE A 94 3.98 -17.18 7.78
C PHE A 94 2.82 -17.19 8.78
N MET A 95 1.70 -16.52 8.49
CA MET A 95 0.49 -16.56 9.36
C MET A 95 -0.46 -17.73 9.05
N ARG A 96 -0.08 -18.68 8.18
CA ARG A 96 -0.91 -19.83 7.79
C ARG A 96 -0.59 -21.12 8.57
N ASN A 97 0.34 -21.04 9.52
CA ASN A 97 0.57 -22.03 10.58
C ASN A 97 0.04 -21.50 11.92
#